data_AF-A0A9P7CVM4-F1
#
_entry.id   AF-A0A9P7CVM4-F1
#
_cell.length_a   1.000
_cell.length_b   1.000
_cell.length_c   1.000
_cell.angle_alpha   90.00
_cell.angle_beta   90.00
_cell.angle_gamma   90.00
#
_symmetry.space_group_name_H-M   'P 1'
#
loop_
_entity.id
_entity.type
_entity.pdbx_description
1 polymer ?
#
loop_
_entity_poly.entity_id
_entity_poly.type
_entity_poly.pdbx_seq_one_letter_code
_entity_poly.pdbx_strand_id
1 'polypeptide(L)'
;MTQDFLPQLKDYILDCLELLEKSACVTNERDSILFKHNRIYHHNIVRFNYTTYDVRRDQDVINLKTPHCNIMLLKHHDDDHDGKFRYAKVLGIHHVNVVCAGNVYESRQLEFLYVWWYEPSASSADLLYPQCTLCRVHFVPLANQNAFDFIDPGVVLWSCHIIPAFS
;
A
#
# COMPACT_ATOMS: atom_id res chain seq x y z
N MET A 1 -4.27 -8.83 -13.94
CA MET A 1 -3.81 -9.39 -12.66
C MET A 1 -2.52 -10.14 -12.96
N THR A 2 -1.43 -9.78 -12.29
CA THR A 2 -0.13 -10.47 -12.42
C THR A 2 -0.28 -11.93 -11.96
N GLN A 3 0.51 -12.83 -12.54
CA GLN A 3 0.43 -14.28 -12.23
C GLN A 3 0.74 -14.59 -10.74
N ASP A 4 1.39 -13.66 -10.04
CA ASP A 4 1.93 -13.86 -8.69
C ASP A 4 1.09 -13.21 -7.57
N PHE A 5 -0.11 -12.71 -7.86
CA PHE A 5 -0.94 -11.98 -6.87
C PHE A 5 -1.24 -12.80 -5.60
N LEU A 6 -1.66 -14.07 -5.75
CA LEU A 6 -2.05 -14.90 -4.60
C LEU A 6 -0.85 -15.32 -3.73
N PRO A 7 0.28 -15.79 -4.30
CA PRO A 7 1.49 -16.01 -3.52
C PRO A 7 1.95 -14.78 -2.74
N GLN A 8 2.06 -13.62 -3.40
CA GLN A 8 2.47 -12.37 -2.77
C GLN A 8 1.51 -11.92 -1.67
N LEU A 9 0.20 -12.10 -1.88
CA LEU A 9 -0.80 -11.78 -0.87
C LEU A 9 -0.65 -12.67 0.38
N LYS A 10 -0.37 -13.98 0.18
CA LYS A 10 -0.15 -14.89 1.31
C LYS A 10 1.10 -14.49 2.10
N ASP A 11 2.18 -14.10 1.43
CA ASP A 11 3.39 -13.59 2.07
C ASP A 11 3.10 -12.34 2.90
N TYR A 12 2.45 -11.34 2.30
CA TYR A 12 2.03 -10.13 3.01
C TYR A 12 1.16 -10.42 4.24
N ILE A 13 0.23 -11.38 4.15
CA ILE A 13 -0.61 -11.77 5.28
C ILE A 13 0.21 -12.44 6.39
N LEU A 14 1.21 -13.26 6.06
CA LEU A 14 2.12 -13.84 7.05
C LEU A 14 2.85 -12.73 7.80
N ASP A 15 3.46 -11.79 7.08
CA ASP A 15 4.17 -10.66 7.68
C ASP A 15 3.25 -9.83 8.59
N CYS A 16 2.00 -9.58 8.17
CA CYS A 16 1.01 -8.88 8.99
C CYS A 16 0.65 -9.66 10.27
N LEU A 17 0.54 -10.99 10.19
CA LEU A 17 0.19 -11.82 11.35
C LEU A 17 1.34 -11.93 12.34
N GLU A 18 2.58 -11.99 11.86
CA GLU A 18 3.80 -11.96 12.68
C GLU A 18 3.92 -10.62 13.45
N LEU A 19 3.64 -9.50 12.80
CA LEU A 19 3.67 -8.18 13.45
C LEU A 19 2.56 -7.98 14.51
N LEU A 20 1.47 -8.75 14.45
CA LEU A 20 0.28 -8.58 15.30
C LEU A 20 0.24 -9.54 16.51
N GLU A 21 1.29 -10.31 16.80
CA GLU A 21 1.29 -11.50 17.67
C GLU A 21 0.38 -11.45 18.92
N LYS A 22 -0.73 -12.22 18.84
CA LYS A 22 -1.46 -12.81 19.98
C LYS A 22 -2.43 -13.94 19.56
N SER A 23 -2.04 -14.84 18.65
CA SER A 23 -2.73 -16.14 18.49
C SER A 23 -1.85 -17.18 17.80
N ALA A 24 -2.11 -18.44 18.12
CA ALA A 24 -1.35 -19.65 17.80
C ALA A 24 -1.24 -20.06 16.30
N CYS A 25 -1.03 -19.11 15.39
CA CYS A 25 -0.67 -19.43 14.00
C CYS A 25 0.85 -19.63 13.92
N VAL A 26 1.36 -20.64 14.61
CA VAL A 26 2.81 -20.89 14.80
C VAL A 26 3.38 -21.78 13.68
N THR A 27 2.87 -21.63 12.46
CA THR A 27 3.42 -22.35 11.32
C THR A 27 3.60 -21.36 10.18
N ASN A 28 4.87 -21.04 9.87
CA ASN A 28 5.31 -20.20 8.75
C ASN A 28 5.00 -20.83 7.37
N GLU A 29 3.98 -21.67 7.31
CA GLU A 29 3.54 -22.38 6.14
C GLU A 29 2.38 -21.60 5.52
N ARG A 30 2.58 -21.13 4.29
CA ARG A 30 1.54 -20.49 3.44
C ARG A 30 0.25 -21.29 3.34
N ASP A 31 0.30 -22.58 3.64
CA ASP A 31 -0.83 -23.51 3.59
C ASP A 31 -1.68 -23.51 4.87
N SER A 32 -1.17 -22.93 5.96
CA SER A 32 -1.92 -22.77 7.22
C SER A 32 -2.94 -21.62 7.17
N ILE A 33 -2.74 -20.67 6.25
CA ILE A 33 -3.62 -19.52 6.02
C ILE A 33 -4.79 -19.95 5.15
N LEU A 34 -5.99 -19.92 5.74
CA LEU A 34 -7.23 -20.19 5.03
C LEU A 34 -8.09 -18.93 4.97
N PHE A 35 -8.61 -18.63 3.79
CA PHE A 35 -9.58 -17.57 3.63
C PHE A 35 -10.97 -18.08 4.01
N LYS A 36 -11.60 -17.45 4.98
CA LYS A 36 -12.96 -17.79 5.42
C LYS A 36 -13.91 -17.67 4.23
N HIS A 37 -14.62 -18.76 3.93
CA HIS A 37 -15.49 -18.91 2.75
C HIS A 37 -14.77 -18.82 1.40
N ASN A 38 -13.42 -18.91 1.36
CA ASN A 38 -12.61 -18.77 0.16
C ASN A 38 -12.90 -17.48 -0.63
N ARG A 39 -13.00 -16.34 0.08
CA ARG A 39 -13.40 -15.04 -0.49
C ARG A 39 -12.45 -13.92 -0.10
N ILE A 40 -12.15 -13.09 -1.10
CA ILE A 40 -11.53 -11.77 -0.95
C ILE A 40 -12.62 -10.75 -1.24
N TYR A 41 -12.83 -9.82 -0.33
CA TYR A 41 -13.81 -8.76 -0.49
C TYR A 41 -13.15 -7.54 -1.09
N HIS A 42 -13.84 -6.87 -2.01
CA HIS A 42 -13.37 -5.67 -2.68
C HIS A 42 -14.20 -4.45 -2.27
N HIS A 43 -13.51 -3.35 -2.04
CA HIS A 43 -14.09 -2.06 -1.67
C HIS A 43 -13.70 -0.99 -2.68
N ASN A 44 -14.55 0.01 -2.85
CA ASN A 44 -14.26 1.17 -3.71
C ASN A 44 -13.71 2.37 -2.93
N ILE A 45 -13.92 2.41 -1.61
CA ILE A 45 -13.64 3.58 -0.77
C ILE A 45 -12.84 3.14 0.44
N VAL A 46 -11.77 3.89 0.73
CA VAL A 46 -10.98 3.78 1.96
C VAL A 46 -10.79 5.18 2.54
N ARG A 47 -10.65 5.26 3.85
CA ARG A 47 -10.53 6.52 4.57
C ARG A 47 -9.30 6.50 5.47
N PHE A 48 -8.51 7.56 5.43
CA PHE A 48 -7.30 7.72 6.23
C PHE A 48 -7.49 8.89 7.18
N ASN A 49 -7.30 8.67 8.47
CA ASN A 49 -7.41 9.73 9.46
C ASN A 49 -6.04 10.36 9.67
N TYR A 50 -6.00 11.68 9.74
CA TYR A 50 -4.77 12.40 10.06
C TYR A 50 -5.03 13.55 11.02
N THR A 51 -3.93 14.06 11.58
CA THR A 51 -3.97 15.23 12.46
C THR A 51 -3.49 16.45 11.70
N THR A 52 -4.29 17.51 11.74
CA THR A 52 -3.92 18.82 11.18
C THR A 52 -3.04 19.58 12.17
N TYR A 53 -2.37 20.64 11.69
CA TYR A 53 -1.52 21.50 12.52
C TYR A 53 -2.22 22.06 13.76
N ASP A 54 -3.52 22.32 13.68
CA ASP A 54 -4.33 22.81 14.79
C ASP A 54 -4.74 21.70 15.79
N VAL A 55 -4.09 20.53 15.74
CA VAL A 55 -4.37 19.35 16.56
C VAL A 55 -5.83 18.90 16.42
N ARG A 56 -6.40 19.06 15.23
CA ARG A 56 -7.72 18.54 14.86
C ARG A 56 -7.55 17.25 14.07
N ARG A 57 -8.56 16.38 14.17
CA ARG A 57 -8.64 15.20 13.30
C ARG A 57 -9.36 15.59 12.03
N ASP A 58 -8.75 15.26 10.90
CA ASP A 58 -9.37 15.31 9.59
C ASP A 58 -9.19 13.97 8.88
N GLN A 59 -9.86 13.81 7.75
CA GLN A 59 -9.93 12.54 7.05
C GLN A 59 -9.82 12.71 5.55
N ASP A 60 -8.88 11.95 4.98
CA ASP A 60 -8.75 11.78 3.55
C ASP A 60 -9.58 10.60 3.09
N VAL A 61 -10.20 10.74 1.91
CA VAL A 61 -11.04 9.71 1.31
C VAL A 61 -10.52 9.39 -0.08
N ILE A 62 -10.16 8.13 -0.30
CA ILE A 62 -9.83 7.64 -1.62
C ILE A 62 -11.00 6.87 -2.19
N ASN A 63 -11.32 7.14 -3.46
CA ASN A 63 -12.32 6.41 -4.22
C ASN A 63 -11.70 5.90 -5.53
N LEU A 64 -11.64 4.58 -5.69
CA LEU A 64 -11.07 3.93 -6.88
C LEU A 64 -11.81 4.25 -8.18
N LYS A 65 -13.05 4.75 -8.10
CA LYS A 65 -13.82 5.19 -9.27
C LYS A 65 -13.44 6.60 -9.74
N THR A 66 -12.53 7.26 -9.05
CA THR A 66 -12.11 8.64 -9.33
C THR A 66 -10.60 8.69 -9.59
N PRO A 67 -10.08 9.72 -10.27
CA PRO A 67 -8.64 9.90 -10.43
C PRO A 67 -7.90 10.17 -9.11
N HIS A 68 -8.62 10.49 -8.03
CA HIS A 68 -8.07 10.71 -6.69
C HIS A 68 -7.83 9.38 -5.95
N CYS A 69 -6.84 8.62 -6.45
CA CYS A 69 -6.46 7.31 -5.93
C CYS A 69 -4.97 7.18 -5.66
N ASN A 70 -4.25 8.28 -5.47
CA ASN A 70 -2.84 8.24 -5.09
C ASN A 70 -2.68 8.44 -3.58
N ILE A 71 -1.69 7.75 -3.01
CA ILE A 71 -1.33 7.78 -1.60
C ILE A 71 0.12 8.20 -1.43
N MET A 72 0.40 8.78 -0.28
CA MET A 72 1.73 9.14 0.20
C MET A 72 2.07 8.31 1.43
N LEU A 73 3.29 7.76 1.45
CA LEU A 73 3.83 6.96 2.53
C LEU A 73 5.17 7.51 3.00
N LEU A 74 5.52 7.23 4.25
CA LEU A 74 6.86 7.50 4.76
C LEU A 74 7.83 6.48 4.15
N LYS A 75 9.00 6.96 3.73
CA LYS A 75 10.07 6.12 3.23
C LYS A 75 10.80 5.42 4.38
N HIS A 76 11.32 4.20 4.18
CA HIS A 76 12.17 3.59 5.18
C HIS A 76 13.52 4.32 5.23
N HIS A 77 14.13 4.41 6.41
CA HIS A 77 15.38 5.17 6.59
C HIS A 77 16.56 4.65 5.75
N ASP A 78 16.51 3.39 5.30
CA ASP A 78 17.59 2.72 4.56
C ASP A 78 17.49 2.90 3.04
N ASP A 79 16.49 3.63 2.55
CA ASP A 79 16.33 3.84 1.12
C ASP A 79 17.22 5.00 0.62
N ASP A 80 18.14 4.70 -0.29
CA ASP A 80 19.22 5.60 -0.74
C ASP A 80 18.78 6.73 -1.71
N HIS A 81 17.51 6.78 -2.11
CA HIS A 81 16.97 7.86 -2.97
C HIS A 81 16.70 9.17 -2.20
N ASP A 82 16.93 10.31 -2.85
CA ASP A 82 16.64 11.62 -2.30
C ASP A 82 15.13 11.80 -2.02
N GLY A 83 14.77 12.31 -0.84
CA GLY A 83 13.38 12.53 -0.41
C GLY A 83 12.86 11.66 0.75
N LYS A 84 11.91 12.21 1.53
CA LYS A 84 11.36 11.59 2.75
C LYS A 84 10.13 10.71 2.52
N PHE A 85 9.50 10.82 1.34
CA PHE A 85 8.21 10.21 1.07
C PHE A 85 8.25 9.35 -0.19
N ARG A 86 7.43 8.30 -0.22
CA ARG A 86 7.12 7.49 -1.40
C ARG A 86 5.67 7.72 -1.80
N TYR A 87 5.39 7.53 -3.08
CA TYR A 87 4.04 7.68 -3.62
C TYR A 87 3.62 6.40 -4.31
N ALA A 88 2.34 6.07 -4.22
CA ALA A 88 1.77 4.94 -4.95
C ALA A 88 0.35 5.27 -5.44
N LYS A 89 -0.07 4.59 -6.50
CA LYS A 89 -1.45 4.60 -6.97
C LYS A 89 -2.17 3.37 -6.46
N VAL A 90 -3.28 3.56 -5.77
CA VAL A 90 -4.13 2.47 -5.29
C VAL A 90 -4.91 1.89 -6.47
N LEU A 91 -4.74 0.60 -6.71
CA LEU A 91 -5.43 -0.17 -7.74
C LEU A 91 -6.64 -0.92 -7.17
N GLY A 92 -6.52 -1.37 -5.93
CA GLY A 92 -7.55 -2.16 -5.26
C GLY A 92 -7.53 -1.93 -3.76
N ILE A 93 -8.72 -1.87 -3.17
CA ILE A 93 -8.92 -1.87 -1.72
C ILE A 93 -9.62 -3.17 -1.40
N HIS A 94 -9.04 -3.94 -0.49
CA HIS A 94 -9.52 -5.28 -0.19
C HIS A 94 -9.50 -5.56 1.30
N HIS A 95 -10.36 -6.49 1.71
CA HIS A 95 -10.19 -7.14 2.99
C HIS A 95 -10.42 -8.65 2.86
N VAL A 96 -9.77 -9.39 3.73
CA VAL A 96 -9.89 -10.84 3.82
C VAL A 96 -10.12 -11.23 5.27
N ASN A 97 -11.00 -12.20 5.46
CA ASN A 97 -11.17 -12.86 6.75
C ASN A 97 -10.30 -14.11 6.75
N VAL A 98 -9.21 -14.09 7.51
CA VAL A 98 -8.26 -15.19 7.63
C VAL A 98 -8.61 -16.04 8.84
N VAL A 99 -8.56 -17.36 8.68
CA VAL A 99 -8.60 -18.34 9.77
C VAL A 99 -7.33 -19.19 9.71
N CYS A 100 -6.77 -19.52 10.87
CA CYS A 100 -5.61 -20.40 10.95
C CYS A 100 -6.09 -21.85 11.06
N ALA A 101 -5.39 -22.78 10.40
CA ALA A 101 -5.74 -24.20 10.39
C ALA A 101 -5.91 -24.81 11.81
N GLY A 102 -5.19 -24.29 12.82
CA GLY A 102 -5.31 -24.72 14.22
C GLY A 102 -6.48 -24.10 15.01
N ASN A 103 -7.08 -23.01 14.54
CA ASN A 103 -8.23 -22.37 15.19
C ASN A 103 -9.19 -21.77 14.15
N VAL A 104 -10.12 -22.59 13.67
CA VAL A 104 -11.08 -22.22 12.62
C VAL A 104 -12.21 -21.32 13.15
N TYR A 105 -12.37 -21.21 14.48
CA TYR A 105 -13.44 -20.45 15.11
C TYR A 105 -13.12 -18.95 15.21
N GLU A 106 -11.84 -18.59 15.31
CA GLU A 106 -11.41 -17.21 15.34
C GLU A 106 -11.00 -16.76 13.95
N SER A 107 -11.82 -15.91 13.33
CA SER A 107 -11.47 -15.24 12.09
C SER A 107 -10.96 -13.83 12.36
N ARG A 108 -9.83 -13.49 11.74
CA ARG A 108 -9.25 -12.15 11.77
C ARG A 108 -9.51 -11.45 10.44
N GLN A 109 -10.04 -10.24 10.51
CA GLN A 109 -10.18 -9.39 9.33
C GLN A 109 -8.87 -8.63 9.12
N LEU A 110 -8.29 -8.76 7.93
CA LEU A 110 -7.13 -7.98 7.50
C LEU A 110 -7.54 -7.13 6.31
N GLU A 111 -7.22 -5.84 6.38
CA GLU A 111 -7.42 -4.88 5.30
C GLU A 111 -6.08 -4.60 4.62
N PHE A 112 -6.10 -4.49 3.30
CA PHE A 112 -4.90 -4.19 2.53
C PHE A 112 -5.25 -3.42 1.25
N LEU A 113 -4.28 -2.61 0.83
CA LEU A 113 -4.30 -1.87 -0.41
C LEU A 113 -3.39 -2.59 -1.41
N TYR A 114 -3.89 -2.83 -2.62
CA TYR A 114 -3.05 -3.23 -3.75
C TYR A 114 -2.67 -2.00 -4.53
N VAL A 115 -1.37 -1.73 -4.67
CA VAL A 115 -0.87 -0.47 -5.21
C VAL A 115 0.12 -0.66 -6.35
N TRP A 116 0.33 0.42 -7.10
CA TRP A 116 1.38 0.57 -8.11
C TRP A 116 2.29 1.73 -7.72
N TRP A 117 3.57 1.44 -7.52
CA TRP A 117 4.55 2.42 -7.07
C TRP A 117 4.91 3.47 -8.13
N TYR A 118 5.17 4.68 -7.64
CA TYR A 118 5.87 5.71 -8.39
C TYR A 118 7.34 5.75 -7.97
N GLU A 119 8.22 5.99 -8.94
CA GLU A 119 9.64 6.23 -8.70
C GLU A 119 10.02 7.67 -9.08
N PRO A 120 10.98 8.30 -8.36
CA PRO A 120 11.48 9.62 -8.71
C PRO A 120 12.16 9.59 -10.08
N SER A 121 11.79 10.51 -10.96
CA SER A 121 12.50 10.76 -12.21
C SER A 121 13.55 11.84 -11.96
N ALA A 122 14.84 11.48 -12.00
CA ALA A 122 15.89 12.48 -12.00
C ALA A 122 15.91 13.16 -13.37
N SER A 123 15.46 14.40 -13.47
CA SER A 123 15.65 15.20 -14.68
C SER A 123 16.94 16.01 -14.58
N SER A 124 17.60 16.24 -15.71
CA SER A 124 18.80 17.09 -15.78
C SER A 124 18.54 18.53 -15.27
N ALA A 125 17.29 19.00 -15.33
CA ALA A 125 16.87 20.29 -14.80
C ALA A 125 16.82 20.33 -13.26
N ASP A 126 16.51 19.21 -12.60
CA ASP A 126 16.47 19.10 -11.14
C ASP A 126 17.88 19.22 -10.51
N LEU A 127 18.91 18.83 -11.27
CA LEU A 127 20.32 19.00 -10.90
C LEU A 127 20.82 20.44 -11.09
N LEU A 128 20.20 21.20 -11.99
CA LEU A 128 20.59 22.58 -12.32
C LEU A 128 19.89 23.63 -11.43
N TYR A 129 18.67 23.36 -10.97
CA TYR A 129 17.89 24.26 -10.10
C TYR A 129 17.20 23.50 -8.96
N PRO A 130 17.96 22.96 -7.99
CA PRO A 130 17.44 22.09 -6.93
C PRO A 130 16.44 22.76 -5.98
N GLN A 131 16.28 24.09 -6.02
CA GLN A 131 15.43 24.85 -5.10
C GLN A 131 14.02 25.16 -5.65
N CYS A 132 13.73 24.90 -6.93
CA CYS A 132 12.51 25.42 -7.58
C CYS A 132 11.67 24.39 -8.36
N THR A 133 12.00 23.10 -8.32
CA THR A 133 11.25 22.09 -9.10
C THR A 133 10.49 21.13 -8.17
N LEU A 134 9.21 20.90 -8.48
CA LEU A 134 8.43 19.83 -7.86
C LEU A 134 9.05 18.48 -8.24
N CYS A 135 9.18 17.56 -7.27
CA CYS A 135 9.68 16.22 -7.52
C CYS A 135 8.86 15.55 -8.63
N ARG A 136 9.52 15.21 -9.74
CA ARG A 136 8.90 14.49 -10.84
C ARG A 136 8.92 13.02 -10.53
N VAL A 137 7.78 12.37 -10.75
CA VAL A 137 7.62 10.94 -10.52
C VAL A 137 7.02 10.29 -11.75
N HIS A 138 7.35 9.02 -11.97
CA HIS A 138 6.76 8.20 -13.01
C HIS A 138 6.39 6.82 -12.46
N PHE A 139 5.51 6.13 -13.17
CA PHE A 139 5.17 4.76 -12.79
C PHE A 139 6.35 3.84 -13.00
N VAL A 140 6.59 2.98 -12.01
CA VAL A 140 7.55 1.89 -12.15
C VAL A 140 7.08 1.00 -13.32
N PRO A 141 7.95 0.63 -14.27
CA PRO A 141 7.56 -0.19 -15.42
C PRO A 141 6.91 -1.52 -15.00
N LEU A 142 5.86 -1.93 -15.73
CA LEU A 142 5.10 -3.16 -15.46
C LEU A 142 5.94 -4.45 -15.50
N ALA A 143 7.08 -4.42 -16.20
CA ALA A 143 8.01 -5.53 -16.29
C ALA A 143 8.85 -5.72 -15.02
N ASN A 144 8.88 -4.71 -14.13
CA ASN A 144 9.58 -4.80 -12.86
C ASN A 144 8.72 -5.57 -11.85
N GLN A 145 9.32 -6.56 -11.20
CA GLN A 145 8.66 -7.36 -10.17
C GLN A 145 8.21 -6.53 -8.95
N ASN A 146 8.90 -5.41 -8.70
CA ASN A 146 8.63 -4.52 -7.56
C ASN A 146 7.68 -3.36 -7.93
N ALA A 147 7.03 -3.42 -9.10
CA ALA A 147 6.09 -2.37 -9.51
C ALA A 147 4.82 -2.36 -8.64
N PHE A 148 4.37 -3.54 -8.22
CA PHE A 148 3.14 -3.71 -7.45
C PHE A 148 3.42 -4.26 -6.06
N ASP A 149 2.61 -3.85 -5.10
CA ASP A 149 2.79 -4.28 -3.72
C ASP A 149 1.48 -4.22 -2.93
N PHE A 150 1.49 -4.87 -1.77
CA PHE A 150 0.43 -4.84 -0.78
C PHE A 150 0.83 -3.96 0.40
N ILE A 151 -0.09 -3.10 0.83
CA ILE A 151 0.17 -2.09 1.86
C ILE A 151 -0.93 -2.11 2.90
N ASP A 152 -0.56 -1.99 4.17
CA ASP A 152 -1.50 -1.75 5.26
C ASP A 152 -2.07 -0.31 5.14
N PRO A 153 -3.40 -0.14 5.06
CA PRO A 153 -4.02 1.19 5.12
C PRO A 153 -3.52 2.05 6.29
N GLY A 154 -3.09 1.43 7.40
CA GLY A 154 -2.55 2.11 8.58
C GLY A 154 -1.20 2.82 8.39
N VAL A 155 -0.39 2.41 7.40
CA VAL A 155 0.91 3.06 7.12
C VAL A 155 0.79 4.23 6.15
N VAL A 156 -0.39 4.43 5.55
CA VAL A 156 -0.65 5.55 4.65
C VAL A 156 -0.69 6.85 5.46
N LEU A 157 0.12 7.82 5.06
CA LEU A 157 0.10 9.13 5.68
C LEU A 157 -1.13 9.91 5.22
N TRP A 158 -1.20 10.19 3.92
CA TRP A 158 -2.24 11.02 3.29
C TRP A 158 -2.57 10.53 1.88
N SER A 159 -3.75 10.94 1.40
CA SER A 159 -4.04 10.95 -0.03
C SER A 159 -3.26 12.07 -0.70
N CYS A 160 -2.89 11.89 -1.96
CA CYS A 160 -2.18 12.93 -2.71
C CYS A 160 -2.74 13.09 -4.12
N HIS A 161 -2.51 14.29 -4.68
CA HIS A 161 -2.82 14.58 -6.06
C HIS A 161 -1.53 14.69 -6.87
N ILE A 162 -1.37 13.79 -7.84
CA ILE A 162 -0.23 13.79 -8.76
C ILE A 162 -0.67 14.51 -10.02
N ILE A 163 0.03 15.61 -10.33
CA ILE A 163 -0.25 16.46 -11.49
C ILE A 163 0.47 15.87 -12.71
N PRO A 164 -0.23 15.56 -13.80
CA PRO A 164 0.42 15.11 -15.03
C PRO A 164 1.38 16.17 -15.58
N ALA A 165 2.59 15.76 -15.94
CA ALA A 165 3.51 16.59 -16.70
C ALA A 165 3.21 16.43 -18.20
N PHE A 166 2.63 17.45 -18.83
CA PHE A 166 2.42 17.50 -20.27
C PHE A 166 3.66 18.08 -20.94
N SER A 167 4.24 17.35 -21.89
CA SER A 167 5.36 17.76 -22.74
C SER A 167 5.01 17.60 -24.21
#